data_AF-A0A2B8B3D8-F1
#
_entry.id   AF-A0A2B8B3D8-F1
#
_cell.length_a   1.000
_cell.length_b   1.000
_cell.length_c   1.000
_cell.angle_alpha   90.00
_cell.angle_beta   90.00
_cell.angle_gamma   90.00
#
_symmetry.space_group_name_H-M   'P 1'
#
loop_
_entity.id
_entity.type
_entity.pdbx_description
1 polymer ?
#
loop_
_entity_poly.entity_id
_entity_poly.type
_entity_poly.pdbx_seq_one_letter_code
_entity_poly.pdbx_strand_id
1 'polypeptide(L)'
;MTTESTTESTAESTASSTALSTTGSRPESTTTRTCGKAAGSTAETGPAAGTGRPAGPELRIGVVGVGQRAALAAHAHRPGAGSRVTACADPHPRGREAARSLFGPGVPVYDDHRQLLDEARPDAVMVLTPDHLHTAPVLDALRAGVTVFAEKPLAITTEDCDLILRTARDTGSRLYVGHNLRHAPVVRRMRQLVLDGAIGRVRAVWCRHFVGHGGDFYFRDWHADRRNTTGLLLQKGAHDLDVVHWLAGGWTRRVTALGDLAVYGAAAGRRDRSGERMADWYDPDTNWPPTALTGLNPVVDVEDISMLTGRLDNGVLVGYQQCHFTPDYWRNYTVIGDHGRLENFGDLDGAVVKVWNTRRSGYREDADRVVTVPATGSVHGGADEALVAEFLRFAARGGPTETSPVAAREAVAAGHAATRSLRNGGTPAEIEPLPAELVAYYAAGQPGTPT
;
A
#
# COMPACT_ATOMS: atom_id res chain seq x y z
N MET A 1 -11.47 -70.32 26.76
CA MET A 1 -12.13 -70.21 28.08
C MET A 1 -12.01 -68.75 28.48
N THR A 2 -12.98 -67.92 28.08
CA THR A 2 -14.21 -67.48 28.82
C THR A 2 -13.98 -66.06 29.36
N THR A 3 -14.51 -65.05 28.66
CA THR A 3 -15.68 -64.16 29.01
C THR A 3 -15.25 -62.96 29.88
N GLU A 4 -15.21 -61.73 29.37
CA GLU A 4 -16.31 -60.74 29.14
C GLU A 4 -16.76 -59.94 30.38
N SER A 5 -16.70 -58.60 30.28
CA SER A 5 -17.75 -57.59 30.63
C SER A 5 -17.10 -56.23 31.00
N THR A 6 -17.15 -55.14 30.19
CA THR A 6 -18.18 -54.05 30.07
C THR A 6 -18.57 -53.39 31.41
N THR A 7 -18.68 -52.07 31.62
CA THR A 7 -19.10 -50.85 30.85
C THR A 7 -18.50 -49.57 31.54
N GLU A 8 -18.06 -48.48 30.89
CA GLU A 8 -18.74 -47.34 30.20
C GLU A 8 -19.22 -46.14 31.07
N SER A 9 -18.86 -44.90 30.62
CA SER A 9 -19.56 -43.59 30.79
C SER A 9 -19.34 -42.75 32.08
N THR A 10 -19.23 -41.41 32.17
CA THR A 10 -19.55 -40.23 31.30
C THR A 10 -19.01 -38.91 31.93
N ALA A 11 -18.89 -37.85 31.11
CA ALA A 11 -19.25 -36.43 31.35
C ALA A 11 -18.40 -35.46 32.22
N GLU A 12 -17.86 -34.45 31.52
CA GLU A 12 -18.04 -32.98 31.68
C GLU A 12 -18.13 -32.30 33.07
N SER A 13 -17.39 -31.19 33.22
CA SER A 13 -17.96 -29.82 33.27
C SER A 13 -17.19 -28.84 34.19
N THR A 14 -16.77 -27.73 33.56
CA THR A 14 -16.72 -26.32 33.98
C THR A 14 -16.43 -25.88 35.43
N ALA A 15 -15.57 -24.86 35.53
CA ALA A 15 -15.62 -23.87 36.60
C ALA A 15 -15.48 -22.45 36.01
N SER A 16 -16.39 -21.59 36.45
CA SER A 16 -16.64 -20.22 36.00
C SER A 16 -16.33 -19.22 37.14
N SER A 17 -16.40 -17.93 36.79
CA SER A 17 -16.68 -16.77 37.66
C SER A 17 -15.44 -16.10 38.31
N THR A 18 -15.37 -14.78 38.55
CA THR A 18 -16.28 -13.65 38.31
C THR A 18 -15.55 -12.34 38.69
N ALA A 19 -16.02 -11.20 38.18
CA ALA A 19 -15.52 -9.85 38.44
C ALA A 19 -15.93 -9.31 39.82
N LEU A 20 -15.15 -8.36 40.37
CA LEU A 20 -15.58 -7.47 41.45
C LEU A 20 -14.89 -6.10 41.39
N SER A 21 -15.69 -5.05 41.36
CA SER A 21 -15.31 -3.67 41.65
C SER A 21 -15.39 -3.41 43.16
N THR A 22 -14.57 -2.51 43.71
CA THR A 22 -14.97 -1.71 44.88
C THR A 22 -14.29 -0.33 44.86
N THR A 23 -15.07 0.62 45.34
CA THR A 23 -14.86 2.06 45.52
C THR A 23 -14.08 2.38 46.81
N GLY A 24 -13.47 3.57 46.89
CA GLY A 24 -12.90 4.14 48.12
C GLY A 24 -12.54 5.62 47.98
N SER A 25 -13.10 6.45 48.87
CA SER A 25 -13.25 7.92 48.80
C SER A 25 -12.04 8.78 49.25
N ARG A 26 -12.11 10.06 48.87
CA ARG A 26 -11.28 11.27 49.17
C ARG A 26 -10.95 11.52 50.66
N PRO A 27 -10.05 12.51 50.92
CA PRO A 27 -10.56 13.81 51.41
C PRO A 27 -9.99 15.04 50.67
N GLU A 28 -10.74 16.14 50.78
CA GLU A 28 -10.51 17.48 50.23
C GLU A 28 -9.58 18.33 51.12
N SER A 29 -8.91 19.33 50.52
CA SER A 29 -8.55 20.56 51.23
C SER A 29 -8.76 21.77 50.32
N THR A 30 -9.42 22.78 50.88
CA THR A 30 -9.93 23.98 50.23
C THR A 30 -9.04 25.15 50.60
N THR A 31 -8.67 26.02 49.65
CA THR A 31 -8.36 27.41 49.98
C THR A 31 -8.82 28.33 48.85
N THR A 32 -9.71 29.24 49.21
CA THR A 32 -10.31 30.31 48.43
C THR A 32 -9.38 31.53 48.34
N ARG A 33 -9.25 32.18 47.17
CA ARG A 33 -9.77 33.54 46.93
C ARG A 33 -9.35 34.21 45.60
N THR A 34 -10.34 34.91 45.06
CA THR A 34 -10.36 36.22 44.37
C THR A 34 -9.94 36.39 42.91
N CYS A 35 -10.93 36.90 42.17
CA CYS A 35 -10.93 37.58 40.88
C CYS A 35 -10.13 38.89 40.91
N GLY A 36 -9.38 39.15 39.84
CA GLY A 36 -8.80 40.46 39.48
C GLY A 36 -8.78 40.61 37.96
N LYS A 37 -9.44 41.64 37.44
CA LYS A 37 -9.51 42.02 36.02
C LYS A 37 -8.31 42.89 35.60
N ALA A 38 -8.13 42.95 34.27
CA ALA A 38 -7.41 43.94 33.43
C ALA A 38 -5.94 43.57 33.10
N ALA A 39 -5.39 43.76 31.90
CA ALA A 39 -5.82 44.48 30.69
C ALA A 39 -5.08 43.94 29.43
N GLY A 40 -5.76 44.05 28.27
CA GLY A 40 -5.22 44.39 26.94
C GLY A 40 -3.96 43.73 26.38
N SER A 41 -4.13 42.89 25.35
CA SER A 41 -3.25 42.92 24.17
C SER A 41 -4.04 42.44 22.95
N THR A 42 -4.06 43.28 21.93
CA THR A 42 -4.80 43.14 20.66
C THR A 42 -4.32 41.92 19.87
N ALA A 43 -5.25 41.03 19.53
CA ALA A 43 -5.04 39.99 18.55
C ALA A 43 -5.12 40.62 17.14
N GLU A 44 -4.02 40.55 16.39
CA GLU A 44 -4.03 40.78 14.95
C GLU A 44 -4.81 39.65 14.28
N THR A 45 -5.96 40.00 13.71
CA THR A 45 -6.75 39.15 12.84
C THR A 45 -5.99 38.89 11.55
N GLY A 46 -5.60 37.63 11.32
CA GLY A 46 -5.14 37.16 10.01
C GLY A 46 -6.24 37.30 8.94
N PRO A 47 -5.89 37.40 7.65
CA PRO A 47 -6.83 37.84 6.63
C PRO A 47 -7.94 36.81 6.39
N ALA A 48 -9.16 37.33 6.31
CA ALA A 48 -10.37 36.63 5.97
C ALA A 48 -10.23 35.83 4.67
N ALA A 49 -10.87 34.66 4.65
CA ALA A 49 -11.03 33.82 3.48
C ALA A 49 -11.59 34.65 2.31
N GLY A 50 -10.77 34.84 1.28
CA GLY A 50 -11.18 35.48 0.04
C GLY A 50 -12.24 34.65 -0.67
N THR A 51 -13.39 35.25 -0.90
CA THR A 51 -14.37 34.82 -1.90
C THR A 51 -13.83 35.11 -3.29
N GLY A 52 -14.01 34.15 -4.22
CA GLY A 52 -14.03 34.44 -5.66
C GLY A 52 -12.76 34.19 -6.47
N ARG A 53 -12.59 32.94 -6.92
CA ARG A 53 -12.27 32.66 -8.32
C ARG A 53 -13.25 31.58 -8.78
N PRO A 54 -13.91 31.67 -9.95
CA PRO A 54 -14.68 30.53 -10.44
C PRO A 54 -13.73 29.33 -10.48
N ALA A 55 -14.15 28.22 -9.86
CA ALA A 55 -13.46 26.95 -10.05
C ALA A 55 -13.34 26.74 -11.57
N GLY A 56 -12.15 26.38 -12.05
CA GLY A 56 -12.01 25.94 -13.44
C GLY A 56 -12.97 24.76 -13.73
N PRO A 57 -13.12 24.34 -14.99
CA PRO A 57 -13.97 23.20 -15.30
C PRO A 57 -13.61 22.01 -14.39
N GLU A 58 -14.64 21.37 -13.82
CA GLU A 58 -14.51 20.24 -12.91
C GLU A 58 -13.85 19.05 -13.63
N LEU A 59 -12.80 18.48 -13.06
CA LEU A 59 -12.12 17.33 -13.66
C LEU A 59 -13.06 16.11 -13.65
N ARG A 60 -13.39 15.59 -14.84
CA ARG A 60 -14.29 14.43 -15.02
C ARG A 60 -13.49 13.14 -14.93
N ILE A 61 -13.84 12.30 -13.97
CA ILE A 61 -13.08 11.09 -13.62
C ILE A 61 -13.89 9.86 -13.99
N GLY A 62 -13.29 8.96 -14.77
CA GLY A 62 -13.75 7.59 -14.96
C GLY A 62 -13.17 6.66 -13.89
N VAL A 63 -13.91 5.62 -13.49
CA VAL A 63 -13.40 4.56 -12.60
C VAL A 63 -13.52 3.21 -13.29
N VAL A 64 -12.43 2.47 -13.40
CA VAL A 64 -12.40 1.13 -14.00
C VAL A 64 -12.06 0.13 -12.90
N GLY A 65 -13.01 -0.77 -12.59
CA GLY A 65 -12.95 -1.66 -11.43
C GLY A 65 -13.51 -0.98 -10.17
N VAL A 66 -14.66 -1.45 -9.68
CA VAL A 66 -15.34 -0.88 -8.50
C VAL A 66 -15.39 -1.93 -7.39
N GLY A 67 -14.20 -2.46 -7.09
CA GLY A 67 -13.92 -3.38 -5.99
C GLY A 67 -13.58 -2.66 -4.69
N GLN A 68 -12.76 -3.29 -3.85
CA GLN A 68 -12.39 -2.73 -2.54
C GLN A 68 -11.58 -1.44 -2.64
N ARG A 69 -10.67 -1.32 -3.62
CA ARG A 69 -9.86 -0.11 -3.80
C ARG A 69 -10.66 1.08 -4.36
N ALA A 70 -11.95 0.92 -4.70
CA ALA A 70 -12.83 2.01 -5.12
C ALA A 70 -12.98 3.12 -4.07
N ALA A 71 -12.66 2.84 -2.79
CA ALA A 71 -12.55 3.86 -1.75
C ALA A 71 -11.60 5.01 -2.13
N LEU A 72 -10.54 4.76 -2.90
CA LEU A 72 -9.68 5.81 -3.44
C LEU A 72 -10.44 6.78 -4.35
N ALA A 73 -11.30 6.25 -5.22
CA ALA A 73 -12.11 7.08 -6.10
C ALA A 73 -13.18 7.88 -5.34
N ALA A 74 -13.62 7.41 -4.16
CA ALA A 74 -14.48 8.21 -3.28
C ALA A 74 -13.77 9.49 -2.80
N HIS A 75 -12.47 9.43 -2.51
CA HIS A 75 -11.69 10.65 -2.21
C HIS A 75 -11.53 11.58 -3.42
N ALA A 76 -11.71 11.08 -4.65
CA ALA A 76 -11.63 11.87 -5.89
C ALA A 76 -12.98 12.47 -6.32
N HIS A 77 -14.10 11.91 -5.84
CA HIS A 77 -15.45 12.41 -6.11
C HIS A 77 -15.76 13.62 -5.21
N ARG A 78 -15.46 14.84 -5.69
CA ARG A 78 -15.58 16.12 -4.96
C ARG A 78 -16.49 17.10 -5.71
N PRO A 79 -17.77 16.76 -5.89
CA PRO A 79 -18.71 17.54 -6.69
C PRO A 79 -18.80 19.00 -6.22
N GLY A 80 -18.53 19.95 -7.11
CA GLY A 80 -18.48 21.38 -6.80
C GLY A 80 -17.17 21.86 -6.18
N ALA A 81 -16.21 20.95 -5.95
CA ALA A 81 -14.89 21.21 -5.39
C ALA A 81 -13.75 20.73 -6.32
N GLY A 82 -13.99 20.75 -7.63
CA GLY A 82 -12.95 20.68 -8.67
C GLY A 82 -12.74 19.31 -9.32
N SER A 83 -13.38 18.24 -8.84
CA SER A 83 -13.36 16.93 -9.50
C SER A 83 -14.61 16.11 -9.23
N ARG A 84 -15.04 15.28 -10.19
CA ARG A 84 -16.21 14.41 -10.04
C ARG A 84 -16.01 13.11 -10.79
N VAL A 85 -16.38 11.99 -10.17
CA VAL A 85 -16.57 10.72 -10.88
C VAL A 85 -17.82 10.81 -11.74
N THR A 86 -17.65 10.70 -13.07
CA THR A 86 -18.71 10.88 -14.06
C THR A 86 -19.11 9.59 -14.78
N ALA A 87 -18.31 8.53 -14.69
CA ALA A 87 -18.63 7.23 -15.25
C ALA A 87 -17.84 6.12 -14.54
N CYS A 88 -18.40 4.91 -14.49
CA CYS A 88 -17.73 3.73 -13.95
C CYS A 88 -17.81 2.55 -14.92
N ALA A 89 -16.86 1.63 -14.86
CA ALA A 89 -16.89 0.37 -15.60
C ALA A 89 -16.56 -0.79 -14.65
N ASP A 90 -17.45 -1.79 -14.61
CA ASP A 90 -17.23 -3.04 -13.90
C ASP A 90 -18.02 -4.19 -14.56
N PRO A 91 -17.37 -5.29 -14.95
CA PRO A 91 -18.05 -6.40 -15.60
C PRO A 91 -19.00 -7.14 -14.65
N HIS A 92 -18.77 -7.06 -13.33
CA HIS A 92 -19.56 -7.77 -12.34
C HIS A 92 -20.73 -6.91 -11.84
N PRO A 93 -21.98 -7.44 -11.78
CA PRO A 93 -23.15 -6.67 -11.33
C PRO A 93 -22.98 -5.97 -9.98
N ARG A 94 -22.32 -6.64 -9.03
CA ARG A 94 -22.01 -6.08 -7.70
C ARG A 94 -21.11 -4.85 -7.74
N GLY A 95 -20.13 -4.82 -8.65
CA GLY A 95 -19.31 -3.62 -8.87
C GLY A 95 -20.13 -2.48 -9.46
N ARG A 96 -21.04 -2.80 -10.37
CA ARG A 96 -21.94 -1.79 -10.94
C ARG A 96 -22.93 -1.20 -9.93
N GLU A 97 -23.43 -2.02 -9.00
CA GLU A 97 -24.25 -1.56 -7.89
C GLU A 97 -23.43 -0.68 -6.93
N ALA A 98 -22.22 -1.14 -6.54
CA ALA A 98 -21.33 -0.36 -5.69
C ALA A 98 -20.97 1.01 -6.28
N ALA A 99 -20.81 1.11 -7.61
CA ALA A 99 -20.57 2.37 -8.29
C ALA A 99 -21.71 3.38 -8.07
N ARG A 100 -22.96 2.93 -8.20
CA ARG A 100 -24.15 3.76 -7.97
C ARG A 100 -24.30 4.14 -6.50
N SER A 101 -23.95 3.24 -5.59
CA SER A 101 -23.94 3.53 -4.15
C SER A 101 -22.89 4.57 -3.78
N LEU A 102 -21.68 4.49 -4.35
CA LEU A 102 -20.56 5.39 -4.02
C LEU A 102 -20.67 6.76 -4.69
N PHE A 103 -21.14 6.82 -5.95
CA PHE A 103 -21.06 8.03 -6.78
C PHE A 103 -22.43 8.58 -7.20
N GLY A 104 -23.52 7.94 -6.74
CA GLY A 104 -24.89 8.37 -6.96
C GLY A 104 -25.63 7.53 -8.02
N PRO A 105 -26.97 7.40 -7.92
CA PRO A 105 -27.75 6.49 -8.76
C PRO A 105 -27.76 6.86 -10.25
N GLY A 106 -27.46 8.12 -10.59
CA GLY A 106 -27.42 8.62 -11.96
C GLY A 106 -26.07 8.47 -12.66
N VAL A 107 -25.04 7.94 -12.01
CA VAL A 107 -23.73 7.73 -12.67
C VAL A 107 -23.88 6.64 -13.76
N PRO A 108 -23.48 6.90 -15.01
CA PRO A 108 -23.36 5.86 -16.02
C PRO A 108 -22.40 4.76 -15.57
N VAL A 109 -22.84 3.50 -15.73
CA VAL A 109 -22.02 2.33 -15.39
C VAL A 109 -22.03 1.33 -16.53
N TYR A 110 -20.84 1.08 -17.06
CA TYR A 110 -20.57 0.19 -18.18
C TYR A 110 -20.10 -1.18 -17.67
N ASP A 111 -20.19 -2.21 -18.51
CA ASP A 111 -19.57 -3.52 -18.27
C ASP A 111 -18.17 -3.65 -18.90
N ASP A 112 -17.84 -2.78 -19.88
CA ASP A 112 -16.52 -2.67 -20.52
C ASP A 112 -15.93 -1.25 -20.32
N HIS A 113 -14.64 -1.18 -19.97
CA HIS A 113 -13.92 0.10 -19.84
C HIS A 113 -13.78 0.84 -21.18
N ARG A 114 -13.80 0.14 -22.31
CA ARG A 114 -13.71 0.75 -23.64
C ARG A 114 -14.94 1.60 -23.94
N GLN A 115 -16.13 1.11 -23.61
CA GLN A 115 -17.37 1.88 -23.72
C GLN A 115 -17.34 3.12 -22.84
N LEU A 116 -16.80 3.01 -21.61
CA LEU A 116 -16.59 4.17 -20.74
C LEU A 116 -15.68 5.21 -21.39
N LEU A 117 -14.57 4.79 -22.01
CA LEU A 117 -13.63 5.71 -22.66
C LEU A 117 -14.28 6.39 -23.89
N ASP A 118 -15.01 5.63 -24.70
CA ASP A 118 -15.62 6.09 -25.95
C ASP A 118 -16.81 7.04 -25.72
N GLU A 119 -17.71 6.69 -24.81
CA GLU A 119 -18.95 7.44 -24.59
C GLU A 119 -18.77 8.58 -23.59
N ALA A 120 -18.20 8.28 -22.41
CA ALA A 120 -18.08 9.26 -21.33
C ALA A 120 -16.90 10.23 -21.53
N ARG A 121 -15.85 9.79 -22.24
CA ARG A 121 -14.64 10.56 -22.57
C ARG A 121 -14.13 11.37 -21.37
N PRO A 122 -13.75 10.69 -20.27
CA PRO A 122 -13.32 11.36 -19.05
C PRO A 122 -11.98 12.09 -19.27
N ASP A 123 -11.69 13.09 -18.44
CA ASP A 123 -10.41 13.80 -18.48
C ASP A 123 -9.29 12.97 -17.83
N ALA A 124 -9.67 12.16 -16.83
CA ALA A 124 -8.79 11.21 -16.17
C ALA A 124 -9.52 9.91 -15.82
N VAL A 125 -8.79 8.80 -15.67
CA VAL A 125 -9.34 7.52 -15.23
C VAL A 125 -8.55 6.97 -14.04
N MET A 126 -9.25 6.37 -13.08
CA MET A 126 -8.66 5.56 -12.02
C MET A 126 -8.87 4.09 -12.35
N VAL A 127 -7.77 3.38 -12.65
CA VAL A 127 -7.76 1.93 -12.89
C VAL A 127 -7.48 1.23 -11.57
N LEU A 128 -8.50 0.54 -11.06
CA LEU A 128 -8.56 -0.12 -9.75
C LEU A 128 -9.01 -1.58 -9.91
N THR A 129 -8.70 -2.19 -11.05
CA THR A 129 -8.97 -3.60 -11.36
C THR A 129 -8.02 -4.52 -10.56
N PRO A 130 -8.22 -5.85 -10.58
CA PRO A 130 -7.20 -6.78 -10.12
C PRO A 130 -5.86 -6.59 -10.85
N ASP A 131 -4.74 -6.84 -10.18
CA ASP A 131 -3.38 -6.51 -10.64
C ASP A 131 -3.05 -7.07 -12.04
N HIS A 132 -3.43 -8.31 -12.32
CA HIS A 132 -3.24 -8.98 -13.63
C HIS A 132 -4.07 -8.37 -14.77
N LEU A 133 -5.04 -7.53 -14.45
CA LEU A 133 -5.90 -6.83 -15.41
C LEU A 133 -5.55 -5.35 -15.54
N HIS A 134 -4.49 -4.84 -14.90
CA HIS A 134 -4.11 -3.43 -15.02
C HIS A 134 -3.71 -3.04 -16.44
N THR A 135 -2.91 -3.88 -17.11
CA THR A 135 -2.22 -3.52 -18.36
C THR A 135 -3.19 -3.05 -19.46
N ALA A 136 -4.23 -3.83 -19.76
CA ALA A 136 -5.16 -3.50 -20.84
C ALA A 136 -5.91 -2.15 -20.65
N PRO A 137 -6.65 -1.91 -19.55
CA PRO A 137 -7.35 -0.64 -19.33
C PRO A 137 -6.41 0.56 -19.20
N VAL A 138 -5.20 0.37 -18.62
CA VAL A 138 -4.19 1.45 -18.58
C VAL A 138 -3.75 1.83 -19.99
N LEU A 139 -3.38 0.86 -20.83
CA LEU A 139 -2.94 1.13 -22.21
C LEU A 139 -4.04 1.75 -23.07
N ASP A 140 -5.28 1.26 -22.96
CA ASP A 140 -6.42 1.79 -23.71
C ASP A 140 -6.68 3.26 -23.33
N ALA A 141 -6.64 3.59 -22.04
CA ALA A 141 -6.82 4.96 -21.57
C ALA A 141 -5.67 5.90 -21.99
N LEU A 142 -4.42 5.44 -21.89
CA LEU A 142 -3.25 6.22 -22.33
C LEU A 142 -3.32 6.54 -23.82
N ARG A 143 -3.75 5.57 -24.65
CA ARG A 143 -3.94 5.73 -26.10
C ARG A 143 -5.10 6.65 -26.45
N ALA A 144 -6.13 6.70 -25.61
CA ALA A 144 -7.23 7.64 -25.73
C ALA A 144 -6.87 9.08 -25.33
N GLY A 145 -5.62 9.35 -24.91
CA GLY A 145 -5.21 10.68 -24.46
C GLY A 145 -5.65 11.02 -23.02
N VAL A 146 -6.15 10.05 -22.27
CA VAL A 146 -6.71 10.24 -20.92
C VAL A 146 -5.61 10.14 -19.88
N THR A 147 -5.64 11.01 -18.86
CA THR A 147 -4.72 10.91 -17.72
C THR A 147 -5.06 9.67 -16.88
N VAL A 148 -4.07 8.83 -16.56
CA VAL A 148 -4.29 7.57 -15.84
C VAL A 148 -3.74 7.64 -14.43
N PHE A 149 -4.56 7.28 -13.44
CA PHE A 149 -4.14 6.73 -12.17
C PHE A 149 -4.19 5.20 -12.27
N ALA A 150 -3.05 4.53 -12.13
CA ALA A 150 -2.98 3.08 -12.06
C ALA A 150 -2.69 2.64 -10.63
N GLU A 151 -3.53 1.76 -10.07
CA GLU A 151 -3.19 1.11 -8.80
C GLU A 151 -1.89 0.30 -8.91
N LYS A 152 -1.28 0.05 -7.76
CA LYS A 152 -0.08 -0.76 -7.67
C LYS A 152 -0.45 -2.24 -7.46
N PRO A 153 0.43 -3.19 -7.85
CA PRO A 153 1.61 -2.99 -8.67
C PRO A 153 1.22 -2.49 -10.07
N LEU A 154 2.11 -1.75 -10.74
CA LEU A 154 1.79 -1.16 -12.05
C LEU A 154 1.34 -2.22 -13.08
N ALA A 155 1.98 -3.39 -13.03
CA ALA A 155 1.58 -4.63 -13.69
C ALA A 155 2.21 -5.82 -12.94
N ILE A 156 1.89 -7.04 -13.36
CA ILE A 156 2.47 -8.27 -12.76
C ILE A 156 3.73 -8.78 -13.48
N THR A 157 4.19 -8.08 -14.52
CA THR A 157 5.44 -8.36 -15.22
C THR A 157 6.24 -7.07 -15.43
N THR A 158 7.55 -7.20 -15.62
CA THR A 158 8.42 -6.06 -15.93
C THR A 158 8.16 -5.55 -17.34
N GLU A 159 7.90 -6.46 -18.26
CA GLU A 159 7.66 -6.20 -19.67
C GLU A 159 6.39 -5.36 -19.88
N ASP A 160 5.32 -5.66 -19.14
CA ASP A 160 4.09 -4.87 -19.17
C ASP A 160 4.29 -3.48 -18.57
N CYS A 161 5.07 -3.36 -17.49
CA CYS A 161 5.43 -2.06 -16.93
C CYS A 161 6.19 -1.22 -17.97
N ASP A 162 7.17 -1.82 -18.65
CA ASP A 162 7.95 -1.14 -19.69
C ASP A 162 7.05 -0.71 -20.87
N LEU A 163 6.07 -1.54 -21.25
CA LEU A 163 5.08 -1.22 -22.27
C LEU A 163 4.16 -0.04 -21.85
N ILE A 164 3.69 -0.03 -20.62
CA ILE A 164 2.87 1.06 -20.05
C ILE A 164 3.66 2.36 -20.06
N LEU A 165 4.91 2.34 -19.59
CA LEU A 165 5.75 3.54 -19.52
C LEU A 165 6.03 4.10 -20.93
N ARG A 166 6.40 3.23 -21.88
CA ARG A 166 6.60 3.65 -23.28
C ARG A 166 5.33 4.23 -23.88
N THR A 167 4.19 3.58 -23.66
CA THR A 167 2.91 4.07 -24.20
C THR A 167 2.56 5.44 -23.65
N ALA A 168 2.70 5.68 -22.34
CA ALA A 168 2.45 6.99 -21.74
C ALA A 168 3.38 8.08 -22.30
N ARG A 169 4.66 7.76 -22.53
CA ARG A 169 5.58 8.67 -23.22
C ARG A 169 5.15 8.96 -24.65
N ASP A 170 4.87 7.92 -25.43
CA ASP A 170 4.65 8.05 -26.87
C ASP A 170 3.31 8.74 -27.18
N THR A 171 2.29 8.57 -26.33
CA THR A 171 1.01 9.29 -26.45
C THR A 171 1.03 10.67 -25.82
N GLY A 172 2.04 10.98 -24.99
CA GLY A 172 2.09 12.19 -24.17
C GLY A 172 1.07 12.22 -23.03
N SER A 173 0.36 11.11 -22.79
CA SER A 173 -0.62 10.98 -21.71
C SER A 173 0.08 10.87 -20.35
N ARG A 174 -0.52 11.50 -19.35
CA ARG A 174 0.00 11.49 -17.98
C ARG A 174 -0.32 10.18 -17.28
N LEU A 175 0.70 9.58 -16.66
CA LEU A 175 0.60 8.38 -15.85
C LEU A 175 0.96 8.69 -14.40
N TYR A 176 0.07 8.32 -13.49
CA TYR A 176 0.24 8.42 -12.04
C TYR A 176 0.05 7.03 -11.42
N VAL A 177 0.82 6.68 -10.38
CA VAL A 177 0.79 5.34 -9.79
C VAL A 177 0.39 5.38 -8.32
N GLY A 178 -0.43 4.42 -7.89
CA GLY A 178 -1.01 4.30 -6.55
C GLY A 178 -0.06 3.91 -5.41
N HIS A 179 1.19 4.38 -5.41
CA HIS A 179 2.16 4.14 -4.32
C HIS A 179 1.88 4.99 -3.08
N ASN A 180 0.81 4.66 -2.36
CA ASN A 180 0.37 5.40 -1.17
C ASN A 180 1.45 5.52 -0.07
N LEU A 181 2.35 4.55 0.09
CA LEU A 181 3.42 4.61 1.11
C LEU A 181 4.41 5.77 0.93
N ARG A 182 4.49 6.39 -0.25
CA ARG A 182 5.23 7.65 -0.47
C ARG A 182 4.64 8.84 0.31
N HIS A 183 3.37 8.74 0.67
CA HIS A 183 2.64 9.71 1.49
C HIS A 183 2.52 9.29 2.96
N ALA A 184 2.91 8.05 3.31
CA ALA A 184 2.87 7.58 4.69
C ALA A 184 3.78 8.42 5.60
N PRO A 185 3.26 9.05 6.67
CA PRO A 185 4.02 9.98 7.50
C PRO A 185 5.33 9.39 8.07
N VAL A 186 5.29 8.12 8.50
CA VAL A 186 6.48 7.40 9.01
C VAL A 186 7.57 7.27 7.95
N VAL A 187 7.22 6.89 6.72
CA VAL A 187 8.18 6.70 5.62
C VAL A 187 8.77 8.04 5.21
N ARG A 188 7.94 9.09 5.08
CA ARG A 188 8.42 10.46 4.81
C ARG A 188 9.38 10.93 5.90
N ARG A 189 9.10 10.60 7.17
CA ARG A 189 9.96 10.98 8.27
C ARG A 189 11.31 10.24 8.25
N MET A 190 11.31 8.95 7.95
CA MET A 190 12.53 8.19 7.71
C MET A 190 13.34 8.79 6.56
N ARG A 191 12.69 9.09 5.43
CA ARG A 191 13.33 9.71 4.27
C ARG A 191 13.96 11.05 4.62
N GLN A 192 13.27 11.92 5.36
CA GLN A 192 13.83 13.19 5.81
C GLN A 192 15.07 13.00 6.66
N LEU A 193 15.06 12.06 7.63
CA LEU A 193 16.23 11.79 8.48
C LEU A 193 17.43 11.27 7.67
N VAL A 194 17.20 10.48 6.62
CA VAL A 194 18.26 10.07 5.68
C VAL A 194 18.82 11.28 4.94
N LEU A 195 17.95 12.14 4.40
CA LEU A 195 18.34 13.35 3.66
C LEU A 195 19.07 14.38 4.54
N ASP A 196 18.69 14.50 5.81
CA ASP A 196 19.35 15.33 6.82
C ASP A 196 20.74 14.80 7.21
N GLY A 197 21.15 13.65 6.69
CA GLY A 197 22.44 13.03 6.98
C GLY A 197 22.53 12.40 8.37
N ALA A 198 21.40 12.13 9.03
CA ALA A 198 21.37 11.63 10.41
C ALA A 198 22.15 10.32 10.63
N ILE A 199 22.40 9.55 9.56
CA ILE A 199 23.12 8.29 9.58
C ILE A 199 24.31 8.24 8.59
N GLY A 200 24.70 9.38 8.02
CA GLY A 200 25.71 9.43 6.96
C GLY A 200 25.21 8.87 5.63
N ARG A 201 26.10 8.24 4.85
CA ARG A 201 25.75 7.64 3.55
C ARG A 201 25.16 6.25 3.76
N VAL A 202 24.01 5.98 3.16
CA VAL A 202 23.34 4.68 3.20
C VAL A 202 24.24 3.59 2.60
N ARG A 203 24.30 2.44 3.27
CA ARG A 203 25.06 1.24 2.87
C ARG A 203 24.18 0.00 2.77
N ALA A 204 23.16 -0.09 3.61
CA ALA A 204 22.18 -1.16 3.52
C ALA A 204 20.78 -0.71 3.94
N VAL A 205 19.76 -1.36 3.39
CA VAL A 205 18.37 -1.23 3.83
C VAL A 205 17.78 -2.62 4.01
N TRP A 206 17.20 -2.87 5.18
CA TRP A 206 16.47 -4.10 5.48
C TRP A 206 15.00 -3.79 5.68
N CYS A 207 14.15 -4.72 5.26
CA CYS A 207 12.72 -4.68 5.53
C CYS A 207 12.25 -6.07 5.99
N ARG A 208 11.61 -6.10 7.16
CA ARG A 208 10.83 -7.25 7.65
C ARG A 208 9.37 -6.88 7.65
N HIS A 209 8.58 -7.69 6.98
CA HIS A 209 7.15 -7.47 6.86
C HIS A 209 6.38 -8.66 7.41
N PHE A 210 5.68 -8.40 8.50
CA PHE A 210 4.72 -9.31 9.10
C PHE A 210 3.35 -8.97 8.53
N VAL A 211 2.76 -9.90 7.79
CA VAL A 211 1.47 -9.73 7.13
C VAL A 211 0.47 -10.62 7.86
N GLY A 212 0.11 -10.25 9.08
CA GLY A 212 -0.63 -11.16 9.98
C GLY A 212 -2.04 -11.54 9.53
N HIS A 213 -2.63 -10.77 8.60
CA HIS A 213 -3.88 -11.11 7.91
C HIS A 213 -3.64 -11.72 6.52
N GLY A 214 -2.47 -12.33 6.30
CA GLY A 214 -2.03 -12.77 4.99
C GLY A 214 -2.96 -13.82 4.39
N GLY A 215 -3.44 -14.77 5.19
CA GLY A 215 -4.46 -15.76 4.81
C GLY A 215 -5.69 -15.13 4.13
N ASP A 216 -6.28 -14.12 4.76
CA ASP A 216 -7.51 -13.50 4.28
C ASP A 216 -7.29 -12.53 3.12
N PHE A 217 -6.13 -11.85 3.12
CA PHE A 217 -5.80 -10.84 2.12
C PHE A 217 -5.25 -11.43 0.83
N TYR A 218 -4.58 -12.58 0.90
CA TYR A 218 -3.81 -13.12 -0.24
C TYR A 218 -4.13 -14.57 -0.58
N PHE A 219 -4.74 -15.35 0.32
CA PHE A 219 -4.95 -16.79 0.10
C PHE A 219 -6.40 -17.20 -0.09
N ARG A 220 -7.36 -16.27 -0.06
CA ARG A 220 -8.80 -16.56 -0.25
C ARG A 220 -9.34 -16.17 -1.63
N ASP A 221 -8.66 -15.28 -2.36
CA ASP A 221 -9.09 -14.81 -3.67
C ASP A 221 -8.00 -15.02 -4.74
N TRP A 222 -8.12 -14.33 -5.87
CA TRP A 222 -7.24 -14.45 -7.03
C TRP A 222 -5.75 -14.22 -6.71
N HIS A 223 -5.42 -13.60 -5.58
CA HIS A 223 -4.02 -13.38 -5.19
C HIS A 223 -3.23 -14.68 -5.01
N ALA A 224 -3.91 -15.75 -4.61
CA ALA A 224 -3.33 -17.04 -4.28
C ALA A 224 -2.81 -17.82 -5.49
N ASP A 225 -3.20 -17.38 -6.69
CA ASP A 225 -2.89 -17.98 -7.97
C ASP A 225 -1.78 -17.20 -8.67
N ARG A 226 -0.63 -17.84 -8.88
CA ARG A 226 0.55 -17.22 -9.47
C ARG A 226 0.30 -16.67 -10.87
N ARG A 227 -0.71 -17.18 -11.60
CA ARG A 227 -1.09 -16.66 -12.93
C ARG A 227 -1.59 -15.21 -12.85
N ASN A 228 -2.08 -14.81 -11.68
CA ASN A 228 -2.69 -13.50 -11.45
C ASN A 228 -1.80 -12.54 -10.64
N THR A 229 -0.71 -13.03 -10.04
CA THR A 229 0.15 -12.22 -9.15
C THR A 229 1.63 -12.34 -9.42
N THR A 230 2.07 -13.29 -10.27
CA THR A 230 3.46 -13.75 -10.41
C THR A 230 3.98 -14.42 -9.13
N GLY A 231 3.93 -13.74 -7.99
CA GLY A 231 4.28 -14.22 -6.65
C GLY A 231 4.19 -13.06 -5.66
N LEU A 232 4.13 -13.37 -4.36
CA LEU A 232 3.92 -12.33 -3.36
C LEU A 232 5.15 -11.43 -3.18
N LEU A 233 6.35 -11.85 -3.60
CA LEU A 233 7.53 -10.97 -3.66
C LEU A 233 7.34 -9.80 -4.64
N LEU A 234 6.49 -9.98 -5.65
CA LEU A 234 6.05 -8.90 -6.53
C LEU A 234 4.81 -8.24 -5.96
N GLN A 235 3.74 -8.99 -5.74
CA GLN A 235 2.43 -8.42 -5.44
C GLN A 235 2.44 -7.59 -4.15
N LYS A 236 2.85 -8.23 -3.04
CA LYS A 236 2.95 -7.56 -1.74
C LYS A 236 4.22 -6.73 -1.69
N GLY A 237 5.32 -7.33 -2.11
CA GLY A 237 6.66 -6.76 -2.02
C GLY A 237 6.87 -5.48 -2.81
N ALA A 238 6.12 -5.22 -3.89
CA ALA A 238 6.27 -3.97 -4.66
C ALA A 238 6.09 -2.71 -3.79
N HIS A 239 5.21 -2.74 -2.78
CA HIS A 239 5.11 -1.64 -1.82
C HIS A 239 6.41 -1.38 -1.07
N ASP A 240 6.99 -2.44 -0.51
CA ASP A 240 8.15 -2.35 0.37
C ASP A 240 9.44 -2.14 -0.41
N LEU A 241 9.54 -2.73 -1.59
CA LEU A 241 10.65 -2.53 -2.51
C LEU A 241 10.73 -1.09 -3.00
N ASP A 242 9.60 -0.46 -3.30
CA ASP A 242 9.54 0.97 -3.61
C ASP A 242 10.08 1.85 -2.47
N VAL A 243 9.66 1.57 -1.23
CA VAL A 243 10.14 2.29 -0.04
C VAL A 243 11.64 2.05 0.18
N VAL A 244 12.10 0.80 0.04
CA VAL A 244 13.51 0.43 0.15
C VAL A 244 14.35 1.19 -0.87
N HIS A 245 13.94 1.21 -2.15
CA HIS A 245 14.61 1.99 -3.19
C HIS A 245 14.64 3.48 -2.87
N TRP A 246 13.54 4.02 -2.37
CA TRP A 246 13.45 5.45 -2.04
C TRP A 246 14.38 5.84 -0.90
N LEU A 247 14.42 5.05 0.18
CA LEU A 247 15.30 5.28 1.31
C LEU A 247 16.78 5.11 0.92
N ALA A 248 17.08 4.13 0.05
CA ALA A 248 18.42 3.86 -0.42
C ALA A 248 18.91 4.82 -1.52
N GLY A 249 18.01 5.47 -2.25
CA GLY A 249 18.34 6.33 -3.39
C GLY A 249 18.94 5.58 -4.59
N GLY A 250 18.44 4.37 -4.88
CA GLY A 250 18.92 3.54 -5.99
C GLY A 250 17.96 2.41 -6.32
N TRP A 251 18.21 1.72 -7.44
CA TRP A 251 17.33 0.67 -7.98
C TRP A 251 18.02 -0.69 -7.96
N THR A 252 17.25 -1.75 -7.67
CA THR A 252 17.84 -3.10 -7.61
C THR A 252 18.30 -3.55 -8.99
N ARG A 253 19.52 -4.06 -9.08
CA ARG A 253 20.09 -4.60 -10.33
C ARG A 253 20.40 -6.08 -10.26
N ARG A 254 20.69 -6.61 -9.07
CA ARG A 254 20.88 -8.05 -8.86
C ARG A 254 20.18 -8.52 -7.60
N VAL A 255 19.48 -9.64 -7.69
CA VAL A 255 18.79 -10.27 -6.55
C VAL A 255 19.05 -11.77 -6.47
N THR A 256 18.98 -12.31 -5.26
CA THR A 256 18.77 -13.73 -4.98
C THR A 256 17.63 -13.87 -4.00
N ALA A 257 16.79 -14.90 -4.16
CA ALA A 257 15.62 -15.08 -3.31
C ALA A 257 15.36 -16.54 -2.93
N LEU A 258 14.68 -16.72 -1.81
CA LEU A 258 14.21 -18.00 -1.29
C LEU A 258 12.82 -17.80 -0.69
N GLY A 259 12.03 -18.86 -0.64
CA GLY A 259 10.71 -18.86 -0.03
C GLY A 259 10.02 -20.19 -0.24
N ASP A 260 8.87 -20.34 0.41
CA ASP A 260 8.12 -21.58 0.43
C ASP A 260 6.62 -21.28 0.59
N LEU A 261 5.80 -22.28 0.26
CA LEU A 261 4.40 -22.35 0.65
C LEU A 261 4.32 -23.26 1.88
N ALA A 262 4.72 -22.70 3.02
CA ALA A 262 5.00 -23.46 4.24
C ALA A 262 3.75 -23.82 5.05
N VAL A 263 2.68 -23.01 4.98
CA VAL A 263 1.49 -23.15 5.84
C VAL A 263 0.22 -23.33 5.01
N TYR A 264 -0.09 -22.39 4.12
CA TYR A 264 -1.40 -22.33 3.45
C TYR A 264 -1.58 -23.37 2.33
N GLY A 265 -0.50 -24.02 1.90
CA GLY A 265 -0.55 -25.14 0.96
C GLY A 265 -1.21 -26.39 1.54
N ALA A 266 -1.04 -26.62 2.84
CA ALA A 266 -1.58 -27.79 3.54
C ALA A 266 -3.02 -27.57 4.07
N ALA A 267 -3.53 -26.34 4.02
CA ALA A 267 -4.85 -26.01 4.54
C ALA A 267 -5.97 -26.79 3.82
N ALA A 268 -6.85 -27.40 4.60
CA ALA A 268 -7.99 -28.16 4.09
C ALA A 268 -9.19 -27.26 3.74
N GLY A 269 -10.11 -27.80 2.94
CA GLY A 269 -11.38 -27.14 2.65
C GLY A 269 -11.23 -25.92 1.75
N ARG A 270 -10.75 -26.13 0.51
CA ARG A 270 -10.73 -25.08 -0.51
C ARG A 270 -12.15 -24.62 -0.86
N ARG A 271 -12.33 -23.34 -1.20
CA ARG A 271 -13.62 -22.75 -1.56
C ARG A 271 -13.45 -21.69 -2.63
N ASP A 272 -14.23 -21.81 -3.70
CA ASP A 272 -14.38 -20.74 -4.69
C ASP A 272 -15.21 -19.60 -4.10
N ARG A 273 -14.69 -18.38 -4.25
CA ARG A 273 -15.26 -17.11 -3.74
C ARG A 273 -15.38 -16.07 -4.85
N SER A 274 -15.47 -16.48 -6.11
CA SER A 274 -15.51 -15.59 -7.27
C SER A 274 -16.64 -14.53 -7.26
N GLY A 275 -17.71 -14.75 -6.47
CA GLY A 275 -18.81 -13.77 -6.27
C GLY A 275 -18.73 -12.94 -4.98
N GLU A 276 -17.71 -13.18 -4.15
CA GLU A 276 -17.52 -12.54 -2.84
C GLU A 276 -16.41 -11.47 -2.90
N ARG A 277 -16.31 -10.65 -1.85
CA ARG A 277 -15.25 -9.66 -1.63
C ARG A 277 -14.65 -9.90 -0.25
N MET A 278 -13.45 -9.37 0.02
CA MET A 278 -12.80 -9.53 1.32
C MET A 278 -13.69 -9.18 2.50
N ALA A 279 -14.49 -8.12 2.39
CA ALA A 279 -15.42 -7.74 3.45
C ALA A 279 -16.48 -8.82 3.79
N ASP A 280 -16.73 -9.79 2.92
CA ASP A 280 -17.67 -10.89 3.15
C ASP A 280 -17.06 -12.07 3.93
N TRP A 281 -15.73 -12.20 3.93
CA TRP A 281 -15.03 -13.32 4.57
C TRP A 281 -14.01 -12.89 5.63
N TYR A 282 -13.61 -11.63 5.64
CA TYR A 282 -12.64 -11.11 6.59
C TYR A 282 -13.28 -10.95 7.95
N ASP A 283 -12.73 -11.68 8.91
CA ASP A 283 -13.13 -11.63 10.30
C ASP A 283 -11.86 -11.66 11.16
N PRO A 284 -11.41 -10.54 11.73
CA PRO A 284 -10.14 -10.46 12.44
C PRO A 284 -10.04 -11.38 13.65
N ASP A 285 -11.17 -11.85 14.19
CA ASP A 285 -11.22 -12.66 15.41
C ASP A 285 -11.11 -14.18 15.14
N THR A 286 -11.25 -14.63 13.89
CA THR A 286 -11.26 -16.06 13.54
C THR A 286 -10.03 -16.54 12.76
N ASN A 287 -9.02 -15.67 12.58
CA ASN A 287 -7.90 -15.93 11.67
C ASN A 287 -6.62 -16.46 12.37
N TRP A 288 -6.72 -17.00 13.58
CA TRP A 288 -5.58 -17.49 14.35
C TRP A 288 -5.86 -18.82 15.09
N PRO A 289 -4.94 -19.81 15.08
CA PRO A 289 -3.67 -19.83 14.35
C PRO A 289 -3.86 -19.97 12.82
N PRO A 290 -2.86 -19.63 11.99
CA PRO A 290 -2.98 -19.66 10.53
C PRO A 290 -3.34 -21.05 9.98
N THR A 291 -2.98 -22.13 10.68
CA THR A 291 -3.35 -23.52 10.33
C THR A 291 -4.82 -23.85 10.56
N ALA A 292 -5.56 -23.03 11.31
CA ALA A 292 -7.00 -23.20 11.53
C ALA A 292 -7.84 -22.58 10.40
N LEU A 293 -7.23 -21.78 9.51
CA LEU A 293 -7.92 -21.16 8.39
C LEU A 293 -8.41 -22.21 7.40
N THR A 294 -9.68 -22.09 7.03
CA THR A 294 -10.35 -22.91 6.01
C THR A 294 -10.97 -22.02 4.94
N GLY A 295 -11.41 -22.59 3.82
CA GLY A 295 -12.05 -21.82 2.75
C GLY A 295 -11.08 -20.89 2.02
N LEU A 296 -9.83 -21.34 1.88
CA LEU A 296 -8.82 -20.72 1.01
C LEU A 296 -9.16 -20.98 -0.47
N ASN A 297 -8.54 -20.21 -1.37
CA ASN A 297 -8.79 -20.31 -2.80
C ASN A 297 -8.54 -21.75 -3.34
N PRO A 298 -9.28 -22.23 -4.35
CA PRO A 298 -9.03 -23.53 -4.98
C PRO A 298 -7.61 -23.70 -5.52
N VAL A 299 -6.97 -22.61 -5.95
CA VAL A 299 -5.58 -22.56 -6.34
C VAL A 299 -4.79 -21.78 -5.29
N VAL A 300 -3.85 -22.45 -4.62
CA VAL A 300 -2.87 -21.82 -3.74
C VAL A 300 -1.51 -22.30 -4.15
N ASP A 301 -0.80 -21.47 -4.90
CA ASP A 301 0.47 -21.86 -5.51
C ASP A 301 1.50 -20.72 -5.54
N VAL A 302 1.32 -19.73 -4.66
CA VAL A 302 2.27 -18.66 -4.33
C VAL A 302 2.88 -18.88 -2.96
N GLU A 303 4.06 -18.32 -2.72
CA GLU A 303 4.84 -18.48 -1.49
C GLU A 303 4.26 -17.64 -0.33
N ASP A 304 4.02 -18.25 0.84
CA ASP A 304 3.49 -17.58 2.04
C ASP A 304 4.57 -17.09 3.01
N ILE A 305 5.81 -17.51 2.76
CA ILE A 305 7.02 -16.93 3.35
C ILE A 305 8.08 -16.79 2.26
N SER A 306 8.68 -15.61 2.17
CA SER A 306 9.70 -15.36 1.15
C SER A 306 10.62 -14.22 1.53
N MET A 307 11.84 -14.26 0.98
CA MET A 307 12.88 -13.29 1.22
C MET A 307 13.78 -13.12 0.01
N LEU A 308 14.33 -11.93 -0.14
CA LEU A 308 15.36 -11.61 -1.11
C LEU A 308 16.50 -10.84 -0.46
N THR A 309 17.68 -11.00 -1.06
CA THR A 309 18.80 -10.08 -0.88
C THR A 309 19.25 -9.59 -2.24
N GLY A 310 19.79 -8.37 -2.29
CA GLY A 310 20.19 -7.79 -3.55
C GLY A 310 21.18 -6.64 -3.43
N ARG A 311 21.56 -6.12 -4.60
CA ARG A 311 22.44 -4.97 -4.75
C ARG A 311 21.78 -3.95 -5.67
N LEU A 312 21.81 -2.70 -5.25
CA LEU A 312 21.34 -1.57 -6.04
C LEU A 312 22.44 -1.04 -6.98
N ASP A 313 22.05 -0.29 -8.00
CA ASP A 313 22.96 0.40 -8.94
C ASP A 313 23.98 1.32 -8.26
N ASN A 314 23.61 1.94 -7.13
CA ASN A 314 24.48 2.79 -6.33
C ASN A 314 25.36 2.01 -5.32
N GLY A 315 25.33 0.67 -5.36
CA GLY A 315 26.14 -0.21 -4.52
C GLY A 315 25.55 -0.53 -3.14
N VAL A 316 24.42 0.08 -2.75
CA VAL A 316 23.70 -0.26 -1.51
C VAL A 316 23.21 -1.71 -1.55
N LEU A 317 23.30 -2.39 -0.41
CA LEU A 317 22.79 -3.75 -0.24
C LEU A 317 21.36 -3.71 0.31
N VAL A 318 20.50 -4.61 -0.16
CA VAL A 318 19.12 -4.68 0.29
C VAL A 318 18.76 -6.07 0.78
N GLY A 319 17.90 -6.13 1.80
CA GLY A 319 17.25 -7.34 2.26
C GLY A 319 15.76 -7.06 2.46
N TYR A 320 14.89 -7.87 1.84
CA TYR A 320 13.45 -7.78 2.03
C TYR A 320 12.90 -9.16 2.39
N GLN A 321 12.05 -9.23 3.40
CA GLN A 321 11.49 -10.46 3.95
C GLN A 321 10.03 -10.23 4.25
N GLN A 322 9.19 -11.20 3.90
CA GLN A 322 7.77 -11.19 4.22
C GLN A 322 7.30 -12.56 4.71
N CYS A 323 6.37 -12.53 5.66
CA CYS A 323 5.73 -13.72 6.20
C CYS A 323 4.23 -13.44 6.36
N HIS A 324 3.40 -14.30 5.79
CA HIS A 324 1.95 -14.09 5.67
C HIS A 324 1.12 -14.82 6.74
N PHE A 325 1.79 -15.42 7.72
CA PHE A 325 1.17 -16.21 8.77
C PHE A 325 1.68 -15.82 10.17
N THR A 326 2.12 -14.57 10.33
CA THR A 326 2.51 -13.99 11.63
C THR A 326 1.29 -13.57 12.45
N PRO A 327 1.39 -13.46 13.78
CA PRO A 327 0.28 -12.97 14.60
C PRO A 327 0.04 -11.45 14.45
N ASP A 328 1.07 -10.69 14.09
CA ASP A 328 1.05 -9.24 13.98
C ASP A 328 1.13 -8.76 12.52
N TYR A 329 0.64 -7.55 12.29
CA TYR A 329 0.70 -6.86 11.00
C TYR A 329 1.53 -5.58 11.14
N TRP A 330 2.72 -5.56 10.54
CA TRP A 330 3.67 -4.47 10.68
C TRP A 330 4.77 -4.56 9.62
N ARG A 331 5.26 -3.40 9.18
CA ARG A 331 6.51 -3.27 8.41
C ARG A 331 7.64 -2.59 9.18
N ASN A 332 8.80 -3.25 9.24
CA ASN A 332 10.01 -2.73 9.88
C ASN A 332 11.08 -2.44 8.83
N TYR A 333 11.32 -1.16 8.53
CA TYR A 333 12.43 -0.70 7.72
C TYR A 333 13.61 -0.32 8.62
N THR A 334 14.78 -0.89 8.36
CA THR A 334 16.05 -0.52 9.00
C THR A 334 16.99 0.04 7.94
N VAL A 335 17.39 1.30 8.07
CA VAL A 335 18.34 1.96 7.16
C VAL A 335 19.67 2.10 7.87
N ILE A 336 20.73 1.54 7.27
CA ILE A 336 22.07 1.49 7.84
C ILE A 336 22.98 2.36 6.98
N GLY A 337 23.56 3.38 7.60
CA GLY A 337 24.57 4.24 6.97
C GLY A 337 25.94 4.10 7.60
N ASP A 338 26.94 4.78 7.06
CA ASP A 338 28.31 4.72 7.55
C ASP A 338 28.52 5.46 8.89
N HIS A 339 27.58 6.31 9.32
CA HIS A 339 27.63 7.04 10.59
C HIS A 339 26.48 6.70 11.55
N GLY A 340 25.64 5.70 11.26
CA GLY A 340 24.56 5.29 12.15
C GLY A 340 23.52 4.40 11.50
N ARG A 341 22.42 4.17 12.21
CA ARG A 341 21.23 3.50 11.68
C ARG A 341 19.96 4.17 12.16
N LEU A 342 18.89 4.01 11.39
CA LEU A 342 17.54 4.36 11.82
C LEU A 342 16.56 3.23 11.53
N GLU A 343 15.48 3.18 12.30
CA GLU A 343 14.49 2.11 12.26
C GLU A 343 13.11 2.64 12.68
N ASN A 344 12.04 2.21 12.01
CA ASN A 344 10.68 2.50 12.46
C ASN A 344 10.12 1.40 13.36
N PHE A 345 9.33 1.84 14.34
CA PHE A 345 8.52 1.01 15.21
C PHE A 345 7.06 1.41 15.05
N GLY A 346 6.25 0.52 14.50
CA GLY A 346 4.94 0.82 13.92
C GLY A 346 5.06 1.44 12.53
N ASP A 347 4.01 1.34 11.73
CA ASP A 347 3.92 1.91 10.38
C ASP A 347 2.66 2.78 10.15
N LEU A 348 1.89 3.05 11.21
CA LEU A 348 0.68 3.88 11.24
C LEU A 348 0.78 4.99 12.30
N ASP A 349 -0.37 5.50 12.74
CA ASP A 349 -0.50 6.49 13.81
C ASP A 349 0.24 6.07 15.08
N GLY A 350 1.01 7.00 15.65
CA GLY A 350 1.81 6.73 16.84
C GLY A 350 3.10 5.96 16.59
N ALA A 351 3.42 5.62 15.34
CA ALA A 351 4.72 5.06 14.98
C ALA A 351 5.86 5.98 15.42
N VAL A 352 7.03 5.39 15.71
CA VAL A 352 8.23 6.13 16.08
C VAL A 352 9.39 5.73 15.18
N VAL A 353 10.20 6.71 14.76
CA VAL A 353 11.47 6.47 14.10
C VAL A 353 12.59 6.70 15.11
N LYS A 354 13.35 5.63 15.38
CA LYS A 354 14.50 5.64 16.29
C LYS A 354 15.80 5.77 15.49
N VAL A 355 16.76 6.55 15.99
CA VAL A 355 18.08 6.77 15.36
C VAL A 355 19.19 6.49 16.37
N TRP A 356 20.20 5.71 15.95
CA TRP A 356 21.43 5.45 16.70
C TRP A 356 22.65 5.89 15.89
N ASN A 357 23.33 6.94 16.35
CA ASN A 357 24.38 7.63 15.59
C ASN A 357 25.46 8.34 16.44
N THR A 358 25.45 8.26 17.78
CA THR A 358 26.41 9.02 18.62
C THR A 358 27.63 8.21 19.07
N ARG A 359 27.47 6.91 19.31
CA ARG A 359 28.53 6.05 19.87
C ARG A 359 28.28 4.58 19.63
N ARG A 360 29.34 3.78 19.74
CA ARG A 360 29.24 2.31 19.81
C ARG A 360 28.68 1.88 21.17
N SER A 361 27.93 0.79 21.18
CA SER A 361 27.35 0.19 22.38
C SER A 361 27.09 -1.30 22.15
N GLY A 362 26.79 -2.04 23.22
CA GLY A 362 26.02 -3.29 23.10
C GLY A 362 24.57 -3.03 22.72
N TYR A 363 23.70 -4.02 22.97
CA TYR A 363 22.25 -3.80 22.87
C TYR A 363 21.82 -2.66 23.80
N ARG A 364 21.00 -1.75 23.26
CA ARG A 364 20.26 -0.77 24.03
C ARG A 364 18.94 -0.49 23.35
N GLU A 365 17.89 -0.45 24.16
CA GLU A 365 16.53 -0.14 23.70
C GLU A 365 16.37 1.34 23.34
N ASP A 366 17.04 2.21 24.11
CA ASP A 366 17.04 3.65 23.92
C ASP A 366 17.85 4.04 22.68
N ALA A 367 17.25 4.91 21.88
CA ALA A 367 17.87 5.53 20.72
C ALA A 367 18.46 6.89 21.07
N ASP A 368 19.46 7.32 20.32
CA ASP A 368 20.05 8.66 20.50
C ASP A 368 19.04 9.76 20.12
N ARG A 369 18.11 9.45 19.22
CA ARG A 369 16.95 10.29 18.88
C ARG A 369 15.73 9.42 18.63
N VAL A 370 14.60 9.82 19.18
CA VAL A 370 13.28 9.25 18.89
C VAL A 370 12.43 10.33 18.23
N VAL A 371 11.82 10.01 17.10
CA VAL A 371 10.87 10.90 16.45
C VAL A 371 9.51 10.24 16.34
N THR A 372 8.53 10.80 17.03
CA THR A 372 7.13 10.35 16.96
C THR A 372 6.46 10.86 15.70
N VAL A 373 5.72 9.98 15.05
CA VAL A 373 4.82 10.29 13.94
C VAL A 373 3.47 10.69 14.53
N PRO A 374 2.99 11.92 14.29
CA PRO A 374 1.70 12.35 14.81
C PRO A 374 0.57 11.45 14.31
N ALA A 375 -0.38 11.14 15.19
CA ALA A 375 -1.59 10.44 14.80
C ALA A 375 -2.50 11.38 14.00
N THR A 376 -3.02 10.92 12.86
CA THR A 376 -3.96 11.68 12.03
C THR A 376 -5.41 11.23 12.23
N GLY A 377 -5.64 10.06 12.84
CA GLY A 377 -6.96 9.47 13.04
C GLY A 377 -7.59 8.92 11.76
N SER A 378 -6.83 8.82 10.68
CA SER A 378 -7.31 8.40 9.35
C SER A 378 -6.77 7.03 8.96
N VAL A 379 -7.51 6.34 8.09
CA VAL A 379 -7.08 5.05 7.53
C VAL A 379 -5.75 5.25 6.79
N HIS A 380 -4.80 4.33 6.98
CA HIS A 380 -3.42 4.45 6.45
C HIS A 380 -2.69 5.75 6.83
N GLY A 381 -3.05 6.40 7.94
CA GLY A 381 -2.40 7.66 8.37
C GLY A 381 -2.59 8.83 7.39
N GLY A 382 -3.64 8.80 6.57
CA GLY A 382 -3.98 9.87 5.63
C GLY A 382 -3.26 9.79 4.29
N ALA A 383 -2.52 8.70 4.06
CA ALA A 383 -1.71 8.50 2.87
C ALA A 383 -2.57 8.41 1.59
N ASP A 384 -3.74 7.79 1.67
CA ASP A 384 -4.65 7.61 0.54
C ASP A 384 -5.29 8.96 0.11
N GLU A 385 -5.70 9.80 1.06
CA GLU A 385 -6.22 11.14 0.79
C GLU A 385 -5.15 12.06 0.17
N ALA A 386 -3.93 12.01 0.69
CA ALA A 386 -2.80 12.76 0.17
C ALA A 386 -2.40 12.32 -1.24
N LEU A 387 -2.39 11.00 -1.48
CA LEU A 387 -2.16 10.41 -2.80
C LEU A 387 -3.19 10.89 -3.82
N VAL A 388 -4.48 10.82 -3.48
CA VAL A 388 -5.55 11.25 -4.39
C VAL A 388 -5.52 12.77 -4.60
N ALA A 389 -5.24 13.56 -3.56
CA ALA A 389 -5.07 15.00 -3.71
C ALA A 389 -3.90 15.37 -4.64
N GLU A 390 -2.77 14.67 -4.54
CA GLU A 390 -1.64 14.84 -5.45
C GLU A 390 -2.03 14.45 -6.89
N PHE A 391 -2.71 13.32 -7.07
CA PHE A 391 -3.22 12.89 -8.37
C PHE A 391 -4.14 13.94 -9.01
N LEU A 392 -5.13 14.47 -8.29
CA LEU A 392 -6.04 15.49 -8.82
C LEU A 392 -5.29 16.75 -9.28
N ARG A 393 -4.32 17.21 -8.49
CA ARG A 393 -3.44 18.33 -8.87
C ARG A 393 -2.65 18.01 -10.13
N PHE A 394 -2.05 16.82 -10.19
CA PHE A 394 -1.24 16.37 -11.32
C PHE A 394 -2.07 16.19 -12.59
N ALA A 395 -3.26 15.60 -12.51
CA ALA A 395 -4.17 15.47 -13.63
C ALA A 395 -4.61 16.84 -14.17
N ALA A 396 -4.96 17.77 -13.28
CA ALA A 396 -5.40 19.10 -13.69
C ALA A 396 -4.29 19.98 -14.27
N ARG A 397 -3.04 19.87 -13.79
CA ARG A 397 -1.98 20.87 -14.06
C ARG A 397 -0.62 20.31 -14.44
N GLY A 398 -0.41 19.00 -14.34
CA GLY A 398 0.90 18.35 -14.47
C GLY A 398 1.85 18.68 -13.32
N GLY A 399 3.15 18.57 -13.57
CA GLY A 399 4.21 18.92 -12.62
C GLY A 399 4.72 17.73 -11.79
N PRO A 400 5.66 17.98 -10.86
CA PRO A 400 6.33 16.92 -10.11
C PRO A 400 5.36 16.18 -9.19
N THR A 401 5.65 14.92 -8.87
CA THR A 401 4.89 14.05 -7.97
C THR A 401 5.84 13.35 -7.00
N GLU A 402 5.35 13.00 -5.82
CA GLU A 402 6.08 12.16 -4.85
C GLU A 402 6.12 10.70 -5.31
N THR A 403 5.07 10.26 -6.00
CA THR A 403 5.03 8.97 -6.69
C THR A 403 5.79 9.04 -8.02
N SER A 404 6.25 7.89 -8.53
CA SER A 404 7.03 7.82 -9.77
C SER A 404 6.70 6.55 -10.56
N PRO A 405 6.32 6.65 -11.85
CA PRO A 405 6.17 5.49 -12.72
C PRO A 405 7.45 4.65 -12.86
N VAL A 406 8.62 5.30 -12.86
CA VAL A 406 9.93 4.62 -12.87
C VAL A 406 10.11 3.82 -11.57
N ALA A 407 9.82 4.43 -10.42
CA ALA A 407 9.93 3.72 -9.14
C ALA A 407 8.97 2.53 -9.06
N ALA A 408 7.73 2.67 -9.57
CA ALA A 408 6.77 1.58 -9.64
C ALA A 408 7.25 0.43 -10.52
N ARG A 409 7.80 0.74 -11.71
CA ARG A 409 8.43 -0.27 -12.57
C ARG A 409 9.58 -0.97 -11.85
N GLU A 410 10.48 -0.22 -11.23
CA GLU A 410 11.68 -0.81 -10.60
C GLU A 410 11.33 -1.67 -9.37
N ALA A 411 10.28 -1.32 -8.62
CA ALA A 411 9.74 -2.16 -7.56
C ALA A 411 9.16 -3.47 -8.11
N VAL A 412 8.37 -3.41 -9.19
CA VAL A 412 7.87 -4.60 -9.89
C VAL A 412 9.02 -5.43 -10.44
N ALA A 413 10.03 -4.82 -11.06
CA ALA A 413 11.17 -5.52 -11.62
C ALA A 413 11.99 -6.26 -10.56
N ALA A 414 12.18 -5.65 -9.39
CA ALA A 414 12.82 -6.29 -8.25
C ALA A 414 12.03 -7.50 -7.75
N GLY A 415 10.71 -7.37 -7.55
CA GLY A 415 9.86 -8.47 -7.10
C GLY A 415 9.71 -9.58 -8.14
N HIS A 416 9.61 -9.23 -9.42
CA HIS A 416 9.53 -10.16 -10.54
C HIS A 416 10.82 -10.97 -10.66
N ALA A 417 11.99 -10.32 -10.71
CA ALA A 417 13.28 -11.00 -10.78
C ALA A 417 13.56 -11.86 -9.54
N ALA A 418 13.16 -11.39 -8.35
CA ALA A 418 13.29 -12.17 -7.12
C ALA A 418 12.41 -13.43 -7.17
N THR A 419 11.18 -13.32 -7.68
CA THR A 419 10.31 -14.50 -7.87
C THR A 419 10.92 -15.50 -8.86
N ARG A 420 11.53 -15.03 -9.97
CA ARG A 420 12.27 -15.92 -10.90
C ARG A 420 13.47 -16.59 -10.22
N SER A 421 14.23 -15.84 -9.42
CA SER A 421 15.37 -16.36 -8.66
C SER A 421 14.94 -17.47 -7.69
N LEU A 422 13.91 -17.21 -6.88
CA LEU A 422 13.32 -18.16 -5.94
C LEU A 422 12.96 -19.48 -6.64
N ARG A 423 12.24 -19.39 -7.76
CA ARG A 423 11.78 -20.56 -8.51
C ARG A 423 12.86 -21.25 -9.33
N ASN A 424 14.04 -20.64 -9.44
CA ASN A 424 15.22 -21.21 -10.08
C ASN A 424 16.30 -21.56 -9.03
N GLY A 425 15.88 -22.10 -7.89
CA GLY A 425 16.78 -22.60 -6.83
C GLY A 425 17.62 -21.52 -6.16
N GLY A 426 17.16 -20.26 -6.13
CA GLY A 426 17.92 -19.14 -5.61
C GLY A 426 19.07 -18.69 -6.52
N THR A 427 19.04 -19.05 -7.81
CA THR A 427 20.03 -18.55 -8.77
C THR A 427 19.93 -17.03 -8.86
N PRO A 428 21.04 -16.27 -8.79
CA PRO A 428 20.98 -14.82 -8.91
C PRO A 428 20.34 -14.37 -10.22
N ALA A 429 19.45 -13.38 -10.14
CA ALA A 429 18.78 -12.77 -11.29
C ALA A 429 19.21 -11.30 -11.44
N GLU A 430 19.56 -10.92 -12.67
CA GLU A 430 19.81 -9.54 -13.07
C GLU A 430 18.50 -8.83 -13.45
N ILE A 431 18.49 -7.51 -13.27
CA ILE A 431 17.39 -6.61 -13.62
C ILE A 431 17.95 -5.51 -14.51
N GLU A 432 17.46 -5.49 -15.75
CA GLU A 432 17.90 -4.48 -16.70
C GLU A 432 17.33 -3.09 -16.37
N PRO A 433 18.16 -2.04 -16.51
CA PRO A 433 17.71 -0.67 -16.34
C PRO A 433 16.74 -0.25 -17.44
N LEU A 434 15.86 0.69 -17.11
CA LEU A 434 15.09 1.39 -18.13
C LEU A 434 16.02 2.20 -19.06
N PRO A 435 15.64 2.38 -20.34
CA PRO A 435 16.33 3.29 -21.23
C PRO A 435 16.43 4.70 -20.63
N ALA A 436 17.60 5.33 -20.75
CA ALA A 436 17.91 6.60 -20.08
C ALA A 436 16.97 7.74 -20.49
N GLU A 437 16.51 7.74 -21.74
CA GLU A 437 15.55 8.69 -22.29
C GLU A 437 14.16 8.57 -21.64
N LEU A 438 13.76 7.35 -21.26
CA LEU A 438 12.49 7.12 -20.58
C LEU A 438 12.58 7.56 -19.11
N VAL A 439 13.72 7.28 -18.46
CA VAL A 439 14.00 7.78 -17.11
C VAL A 439 13.99 9.32 -17.09
N ALA A 440 14.66 9.95 -18.06
CA ALA A 440 14.71 11.41 -18.19
C ALA A 440 13.31 12.02 -18.44
N TYR A 441 12.47 11.39 -19.28
CA TYR A 441 11.09 11.83 -19.52
C TYR A 441 10.27 11.90 -18.23
N TYR A 442 10.32 10.85 -17.40
CA TYR A 442 9.60 10.85 -16.12
C TYR A 442 10.22 11.78 -15.08
N ALA A 443 11.54 11.90 -15.04
CA ALA A 443 12.23 12.85 -14.16
C ALA A 443 11.90 14.32 -14.49
N ALA A 444 11.62 14.62 -15.76
CA ALA A 444 11.16 15.93 -16.22
C ALA A 444 9.68 16.21 -15.94
N GLY A 445 8.97 15.30 -15.26
CA GLY A 445 7.56 15.48 -14.91
C GLY A 445 6.58 15.21 -16.05
N GLN A 446 6.93 14.31 -16.98
CA GLN A 446 6.10 13.92 -18.12
C GLN A 446 5.68 15.14 -18.97
N PRO A 447 6.64 15.92 -19.50
CA PRO A 447 6.33 17.00 -20.42
C PRO A 447 5.68 16.35 -21.64
N GLY A 448 4.41 16.64 -21.92
CA GLY A 448 3.69 16.04 -23.04
C GLY A 448 4.47 16.18 -24.36
N THR A 449 4.09 15.42 -25.39
CA THR A 449 4.81 15.41 -26.67
C THR A 449 5.02 16.84 -27.18
N PRO A 450 6.25 17.25 -27.52
CA PRO A 450 6.47 18.53 -28.19
C PRO A 450 5.60 18.56 -29.45
N THR A 451 4.63 19.48 -29.48
CA THR A 451 3.75 19.71 -30.63
C THR A 451 4.52 20.21 -31.83
#